data_AF-A0A351IR97-F1
#
_entry.id   AF-A0A351IR97-F1
#
_cell.length_a   1.000
_cell.length_b   1.000
_cell.length_c   1.000
_cell.angle_alpha   90.00
_cell.angle_beta   90.00
_cell.angle_gamma   90.00
#
_symmetry.space_group_name_H-M   'P 1'
#
loop_
_entity.id
_entity.type
_entity.pdbx_description
1 polymer ?
#
loop_
_entity_poly.entity_id
_entity_poly.type
_entity_poly.pdbx_seq_one_letter_code
_entity_poly.pdbx_strand_id
1 'polypeptide(L)'
;MYEIKRIPPVSCAMIIGLLAGSGFFTWSVVAIFVDGIRAVISGGGWGMNNPLYWVHVAFNTTVFPLIAIALGFVAGFVVSGLYNIWARCIGGVEFDLKLTKER
;
A
#
# COMPACT_ATOMS: atom_id res chain seq x y z
N MET A 1 -28.49 0.56 23.41
CA MET A 1 -27.86 1.62 22.59
C MET A 1 -26.62 1.02 21.98
N TYR A 2 -26.61 0.85 20.66
CA TYR A 2 -25.43 0.33 19.95
C TYR A 2 -24.49 1.51 19.67
N GLU A 3 -23.27 1.45 20.21
CA GLU A 3 -22.24 2.45 20.00
C GLU A 3 -21.64 2.29 18.60
N ILE A 4 -21.74 3.35 17.80
CA ILE A 4 -21.08 3.43 16.48
C ILE A 4 -19.57 3.43 16.71
N LYS A 5 -18.91 2.32 16.37
CA LYS A 5 -17.46 2.17 16.53
C LYS A 5 -16.73 3.02 15.49
N ARG A 6 -16.22 4.18 15.91
CA ARG A 6 -15.41 5.05 15.05
C ARG A 6 -14.18 4.30 14.55
N ILE A 7 -13.86 4.42 13.27
CA ILE A 7 -12.59 3.93 12.74
C ILE A 7 -11.50 4.90 13.20
N PRO A 8 -10.50 4.43 13.99
CA PRO A 8 -9.37 5.27 14.35
C PRO A 8 -8.58 5.63 13.07
N PRO A 9 -8.48 6.92 12.72
CA PRO A 9 -7.93 7.36 11.43
C PRO A 9 -6.46 6.94 11.26
N VAL A 10 -5.70 6.90 12.36
CA VAL A 10 -4.29 6.49 12.38
C VAL A 10 -4.13 5.03 12.00
N SER A 11 -4.97 4.12 12.52
CA SER A 11 -4.87 2.69 12.19
C SER A 11 -5.26 2.41 10.75
N CYS A 12 -6.29 3.10 10.23
CA CYS A 12 -6.71 2.99 8.83
C CYS A 12 -5.63 3.53 7.88
N ALA A 13 -5.06 4.70 8.20
CA ALA A 13 -3.93 5.28 7.48
C ALA A 13 -2.71 4.35 7.47
N MET A 14 -2.39 3.73 8.60
CA MET A 14 -1.27 2.80 8.70
C MET A 14 -1.48 1.54 7.85
N ILE A 15 -2.67 0.93 7.87
CA ILE A 15 -2.98 -0.25 7.07
C ILE A 15 -2.92 0.06 5.57
N ILE A 16 -3.54 1.16 5.13
CA ILE A 16 -3.56 1.56 3.73
C ILE A 16 -2.15 1.93 3.25
N GLY A 17 -1.38 2.65 4.08
CA GLY A 17 0.04 2.92 3.83
C GLY A 17 0.86 1.65 3.69
N LEU A 18 0.72 0.69 4.61
CA LEU A 18 1.44 -0.58 4.56
C LEU A 18 1.04 -1.44 3.35
N LEU A 19 -0.23 -1.47 2.98
CA LEU A 19 -0.71 -2.17 1.78
C LEU A 19 -0.16 -1.54 0.49
N ALA A 20 -0.16 -0.21 0.40
CA ALA A 20 0.45 0.48 -0.73
C ALA A 20 1.95 0.19 -0.81
N GLY A 21 2.67 0.29 0.32
CA GLY A 21 4.08 -0.02 0.42
C GLY A 21 4.43 -1.44 0.02
N SER A 22 3.71 -2.43 0.54
CA SER A 22 3.95 -3.84 0.25
C SER A 22 3.64 -4.19 -1.21
N GLY A 23 2.62 -3.57 -1.81
CA GLY A 23 2.31 -3.71 -3.23
C GLY A 23 3.44 -3.20 -4.12
N PHE A 24 3.93 -1.99 -3.87
CA PHE A 24 5.04 -1.40 -4.64
C PHE A 24 6.37 -2.13 -4.40
N PHE A 25 6.62 -2.62 -3.18
CA PHE A 25 7.79 -3.43 -2.90
C PHE A 25 7.75 -4.75 -3.66
N THR A 26 6.61 -5.44 -3.64
CA THR A 26 6.42 -6.70 -4.38
C THR A 26 6.58 -6.49 -5.88
N TRP A 27 5.99 -5.41 -6.43
CA TRP A 27 6.17 -5.03 -7.84
C TRP A 27 7.64 -4.80 -8.19
N SER A 28 8.39 -4.14 -7.32
CA SER A 28 9.82 -3.87 -7.53
C SER A 28 10.64 -5.15 -7.58
N VAL A 29 10.34 -6.13 -6.72
CA VAL A 29 10.97 -7.46 -6.76
C VAL A 29 10.64 -8.17 -8.08
N VAL A 30 9.37 -8.17 -8.49
CA VAL A 30 8.95 -8.79 -9.75
C VAL A 30 9.65 -8.14 -10.95
N ALA A 31 9.78 -6.82 -10.99
CA ALA A 31 10.47 -6.09 -12.05
C ALA A 31 11.95 -6.52 -12.18
N ILE A 32 12.65 -6.68 -11.05
CA ILE A 32 14.05 -7.17 -11.04
C ILE A 32 14.15 -8.56 -11.65
N PHE A 33 13.24 -9.47 -11.29
CA PHE A 33 13.22 -10.82 -11.85
C PHE A 33 12.94 -10.82 -13.36
N VAL A 34 11.96 -10.02 -13.81
CA VAL A 34 11.62 -9.89 -15.23
C VAL A 34 12.79 -9.34 -16.03
N ASP A 35 13.48 -8.32 -15.53
CA ASP A 35 14.65 -7.74 -16.18
C ASP A 35 15.85 -8.70 -16.18
N GLY A 36 16.05 -9.46 -15.10
CA GLY A 36 17.04 -10.53 -15.04
C GLY A 36 16.79 -11.63 -16.09
N ILE A 37 15.54 -12.07 -16.24
CA ILE A 37 15.16 -13.06 -17.27
C ILE A 37 15.40 -12.49 -18.68
N ARG A 38 15.02 -11.23 -18.93
CA ARG A 38 15.26 -10.55 -20.22
C ARG A 38 16.74 -10.46 -20.55
N ALA A 39 17.60 -10.16 -19.58
CA ALA A 39 19.04 -10.08 -19.78
C ALA A 39 19.64 -11.44 -20.19
N VAL A 40 19.16 -12.54 -19.61
CA VAL A 40 19.59 -13.90 -19.98
C VAL A 40 19.13 -14.28 -21.40
N ILE A 41 17.88 -13.99 -21.76
CA ILE A 41 17.32 -14.37 -23.07
C ILE A 41 17.94 -13.54 -24.20
N SER A 42 18.18 -12.24 -23.98
CA SER A 42 18.67 -11.32 -25.02
C SER A 42 20.17 -11.42 -25.28
N GLY A 43 20.93 -12.19 -24.48
CA GLY A 43 22.39 -12.33 -24.62
C GLY A 43 23.19 -11.04 -24.44
N GLY A 44 22.51 -9.93 -24.10
CA GLY A 44 23.07 -8.59 -24.05
C GLY A 44 22.73 -7.92 -22.72
N GLY A 45 23.54 -8.19 -21.69
CA GLY A 45 23.46 -7.54 -20.38
C GLY A 45 23.87 -6.05 -20.37
N TRP A 46 23.65 -5.32 -21.46
CA TRP A 46 24.10 -3.93 -21.64
C TRP A 46 23.51 -2.98 -20.59
N GLY A 47 22.28 -3.25 -20.11
CA GLY A 47 21.66 -2.47 -19.03
C GLY A 47 22.23 -2.79 -17.64
N MET A 48 22.51 -4.05 -17.34
CA MET A 48 22.93 -4.49 -16.00
C MET A 48 24.39 -4.13 -15.67
N ASN A 49 25.24 -3.91 -16.67
CA ASN A 49 26.60 -3.42 -16.45
C ASN A 49 26.67 -1.91 -16.23
N ASN A 50 25.56 -1.19 -16.44
CA ASN A 50 25.51 0.24 -16.21
C ASN A 50 25.26 0.53 -14.71
N PRO A 51 26.13 1.28 -14.02
CA PRO A 51 25.91 1.65 -12.62
C PRO A 51 24.59 2.42 -12.40
N LEU A 52 24.12 3.17 -13.40
CA LEU A 52 22.82 3.87 -13.33
C LEU A 52 21.63 2.92 -13.24
N TYR A 53 21.73 1.71 -13.79
CA TYR A 53 20.68 0.69 -13.67
C TYR A 53 20.52 0.23 -12.22
N TRP A 54 21.63 -0.05 -11.52
CA TRP A 54 21.57 -0.45 -10.10
C TRP A 54 21.10 0.68 -9.19
N VAL A 55 21.45 1.93 -9.51
CA VAL A 55 20.89 3.11 -8.83
C VAL A 55 19.39 3.19 -9.06
N HIS A 56 18.91 2.98 -10.29
CA HIS A 56 17.48 2.96 -10.60
C HIS A 56 16.74 1.83 -9.87
N VAL A 57 17.33 0.63 -9.83
CA VAL A 57 16.79 -0.53 -9.10
C VAL A 57 16.69 -0.23 -7.61
N ALA A 58 17.78 0.27 -6.99
CA ALA A 58 17.79 0.61 -5.56
C ALA A 58 16.75 1.71 -5.23
N PHE A 59 16.60 2.70 -6.10
CA PHE A 59 15.62 3.76 -5.94
C PHE A 59 14.18 3.22 -6.04
N ASN A 60 13.90 2.34 -7.00
CA ASN A 60 12.60 1.68 -7.14
C ASN A 60 12.28 0.72 -5.99
N THR A 61 13.25 -0.03 -5.47
CA THR A 61 12.99 -0.97 -4.37
C THR A 61 12.81 -0.32 -3.02
N THR A 62 13.38 0.87 -2.81
CA THR A 62 13.45 1.47 -1.47
C THR A 62 12.72 2.79 -1.41
N VAL A 63 13.01 3.72 -2.32
CA VAL A 63 12.47 5.08 -2.25
C VAL A 63 11.00 5.11 -2.69
N PHE A 64 10.66 4.43 -3.77
CA PHE A 64 9.27 4.38 -4.27
C PHE A 64 8.29 3.74 -3.27
N PRO A 65 8.58 2.58 -2.64
CA PRO A 65 7.72 2.00 -1.62
C PRO A 65 7.56 2.91 -0.40
N LEU A 66 8.61 3.60 0.03
CA LEU A 66 8.52 4.55 1.13
C LEU A 66 7.59 5.73 0.79
N ILE A 67 7.70 6.27 -0.42
CA ILE A 67 6.79 7.31 -0.91
C ILE A 67 5.36 6.77 -1.00
N ALA A 68 5.17 5.54 -1.48
CA ALA A 68 3.86 4.90 -1.55
C ALA A 68 3.25 4.68 -0.17
N ILE A 69 4.04 4.34 0.85
CA ILE A 69 3.59 4.25 2.25
C ILE A 69 3.12 5.63 2.74
N ALA A 70 3.90 6.67 2.49
CA ALA A 70 3.55 8.03 2.90
C ALA A 70 2.25 8.51 2.21
N LEU A 71 2.12 8.29 0.90
CA LEU A 71 0.92 8.62 0.15
C LEU A 71 -0.29 7.78 0.58
N GLY A 72 -0.09 6.48 0.82
CA GLY A 72 -1.12 5.58 1.34
C GLY A 72 -1.58 5.97 2.74
N PHE A 73 -0.67 6.49 3.58
CA PHE A 73 -0.99 7.02 4.89
C PHE A 73 -1.88 8.26 4.77
N VAL A 74 -1.53 9.21 3.90
CA VAL A 74 -2.36 10.39 3.62
C VAL A 74 -3.73 9.98 3.07
N ALA A 75 -3.76 9.06 2.09
CA ALA A 75 -5.00 8.55 1.51
C ALA A 75 -5.88 7.88 2.56
N GLY A 76 -5.33 7.05 3.46
CA GLY A 76 -6.10 6.43 4.52
C GLY A 76 -6.60 7.41 5.58
N PHE A 77 -5.88 8.52 5.81
CA PHE A 77 -6.37 9.63 6.62
C PHE A 77 -7.60 10.31 5.97
N VAL A 78 -7.54 10.56 4.66
CA VAL A 78 -8.66 11.14 3.90
C VAL A 78 -9.85 10.19 3.87
N VAL A 79 -9.64 8.90 3.61
CA VAL A 79 -10.69 7.87 3.56
C VAL A 79 -11.36 7.70 4.91
N SER A 80 -10.60 7.61 6.00
CA SER A 80 -11.17 7.51 7.35
C SER A 80 -11.88 8.80 7.79
N GLY A 81 -11.36 9.97 7.40
CA GLY A 81 -12.02 11.26 7.59
C GLY A 81 -13.36 11.32 6.87
N LEU A 82 -13.39 10.97 5.58
CA LEU A 82 -14.61 10.86 4.78
C LEU A 82 -15.58 9.88 5.43
N TYR A 83 -15.13 8.65 5.75
CA TYR A 83 -15.98 7.65 6.40
C TYR A 83 -16.64 8.20 7.68
N ASN A 84 -15.89 8.90 8.52
CA ASN A 84 -16.41 9.49 9.75
C ASN A 84 -17.40 10.64 9.50
N ILE A 85 -17.22 11.42 8.42
CA ILE A 85 -18.16 12.48 8.00
C ILE A 85 -19.44 11.84 7.45
N TRP A 86 -19.34 10.89 6.53
CA TRP A 86 -20.47 10.17 5.96
C TRP A 86 -21.26 9.40 7.03
N ALA A 87 -20.58 8.76 7.98
CA ALA A 87 -21.22 8.09 9.12
C ALA A 87 -22.00 9.08 10.03
N ARG A 88 -21.55 10.33 10.14
CA ARG A 88 -22.27 11.39 10.86
C ARG A 88 -23.45 11.95 10.05
N CYS A 89 -23.30 12.10 8.74
CA CYS A 89 -24.35 12.64 7.86
C CYS A 89 -25.49 11.65 7.61
N ILE A 90 -25.21 10.35 7.56
CA ILE A 90 -26.23 9.31 7.31
C ILE A 90 -26.97 8.92 8.61
N GLY A 91 -26.42 9.21 9.79
CA GLY A 91 -27.05 8.90 11.08
C GLY A 91 -27.21 7.41 11.42
N GLY A 92 -26.85 6.47 10.52
CA GLY A 92 -27.18 5.06 10.73
C GLY A 92 -26.74 4.12 9.62
N VAL A 93 -25.43 3.87 9.48
CA VAL A 93 -25.01 2.60 8.87
C VAL A 93 -24.45 1.71 9.96
N GLU A 94 -25.39 1.04 10.63
CA GLU A 94 -25.21 -0.13 11.48
C GLU A 94 -24.57 -1.26 10.65
N PHE A 95 -23.25 -1.24 10.45
CA PHE A 95 -22.58 -2.47 10.03
C PHE A 95 -22.44 -3.38 11.25
N ASP A 96 -23.49 -4.19 11.42
CA ASP A 96 -23.58 -5.33 12.33
C ASP A 96 -22.44 -6.33 12.05
N LEU A 97 -21.28 -6.08 12.65
CA LEU A 97 -20.22 -7.07 12.78
C LEU A 97 -20.39 -7.82 14.11
N LYS A 98 -21.59 -8.37 14.35
CA LYS A 98 -21.72 -9.61 15.13
C LYS A 98 -21.14 -10.78 14.33
N LEU A 99 -19.82 -10.76 14.13
CA LEU A 99 -19.01 -11.91 13.74
C LEU A 99 -18.00 -12.23 14.85
N THR A 100 -18.49 -12.27 16.08
CA THR A 100 -17.85 -13.06 17.13
C THR A 100 -18.97 -13.74 17.92
N LYS A 101 -19.48 -14.81 17.33
CA LYS A 101 -20.27 -15.80 18.05
C LYS A 101 -19.33 -16.39 19.09
N GLU A 102 -19.60 -16.08 20.35
CA GLU A 102 -19.05 -16.83 21.48
C GLU A 102 -19.24 -18.33 21.20
N ARG A 103 -18.12 -19.04 21.05
CA ARG A 103 -17.92 -20.34 21.66
C ARG A 103 -16.45 -20.68 21.71
#